data_AF-A0AAJ2JAZ1-F1
#
_entry.id   AF-A0AAJ2JAZ1-F1
#
_cell.length_a   1.000
_cell.length_b   1.000
_cell.length_c   1.000
_cell.angle_alpha   90.00
_cell.angle_beta   90.00
_cell.angle_gamma   90.00
#
_symmetry.space_group_name_H-M   'P 1'
#
loop_
_entity.id
_entity.type
_entity.pdbx_description
1 polymer ?
#
loop_
_entity_poly.entity_id
_entity_poly.type
_entity_poly.pdbx_seq_one_letter_code
_entity_poly.pdbx_strand_id
1 'polypeptide(L)'
;MRLISPRLNLGKLILALALLSAIIALANTLLASYRVQRDQLVGNTLEANRVYATKLAETTQNFLLAAQQELAYAATRLGQDDLDPQRAQDEASRLQLQTNSFNSSLVVDADGLVIATSPQTLQLQGEVLHSVGNNAALAARQPMISDPYQSATGKLLVSLSHPIFNRQGHYRGYVSGTLYLRQRSALHTLLGKHYYRDGSYLYVVDRHGRLLYHADGKRVGDYVVGNPAVKAVVRGERGAQQVRNNLGVSMLAGYAPVPATGWGIIAQRPTEATLQPLSRLMTAVIWNAIPLGLLSLLVTWWFARRISMPLWQLARNVQGGEDTGNAINHVSGIRAWYFEVAQLKHAVLHSFNALQDRIGTLNRASRTDPLTGLLNRRGLQQALDALQVQGIPFAILALDIDRFKSINDAHGHDVGDAAIVHIADQMRRYSRDSDILCRAGGEEFLLLLPGINAEPARQAGERLRQHIAGHPFEPVGTITVSLGVAHFPSFHVDAEQALRLADKALYMAKEQGRNRVVVYPYAD
;
A
#
# COMPACT_ATOMS: atom_id res chain seq x y z
N MET A 1 -24.23 -29.92 -2.73
CA MET A 1 -22.97 -29.15 -2.81
C MET A 1 -23.06 -27.98 -1.83
N ARG A 2 -22.41 -28.06 -0.66
CA ARG A 2 -22.35 -26.95 0.31
C ARG A 2 -21.38 -25.91 -0.25
N LEU A 3 -21.89 -24.77 -0.70
CA LEU A 3 -21.07 -23.61 -1.07
C LEU A 3 -20.40 -23.09 0.21
N ILE A 4 -19.09 -23.33 0.33
CA ILE A 4 -18.24 -22.74 1.36
C ILE A 4 -18.15 -21.24 1.03
N SER A 5 -19.00 -20.43 1.63
CA SER A 5 -18.92 -18.97 1.55
C SER A 5 -17.58 -18.50 2.13
N PRO A 6 -16.82 -17.62 1.47
CA PRO A 6 -15.50 -17.21 1.95
C PRO A 6 -15.61 -16.46 3.28
N ARG A 7 -14.85 -16.89 4.29
CA ARG A 7 -14.74 -16.29 5.66
C ARG A 7 -14.03 -14.92 5.68
N LEU A 8 -14.05 -14.18 4.57
CA LEU A 8 -13.44 -12.87 4.42
C LEU A 8 -14.49 -11.80 4.72
N ASN A 9 -14.42 -11.20 5.91
CA ASN A 9 -15.24 -10.04 6.23
C ASN A 9 -14.62 -8.76 5.64
N LEU A 10 -15.44 -7.73 5.45
CA LEU A 10 -15.02 -6.44 4.88
C LEU A 10 -13.79 -5.86 5.59
N GLY A 11 -13.70 -5.99 6.92
CA GLY A 11 -12.54 -5.53 7.69
C GLY A 11 -11.22 -6.21 7.30
N LYS A 12 -11.22 -7.53 7.09
CA LYS A 12 -10.03 -8.26 6.60
C LYS A 12 -9.65 -7.83 5.18
N LEU A 13 -10.64 -7.56 4.32
CA LEU A 13 -10.39 -7.15 2.94
C LEU A 13 -9.77 -5.75 2.86
N ILE A 14 -10.27 -4.80 3.66
CA ILE A 14 -9.67 -3.46 3.80
C ILE A 14 -8.23 -3.57 4.30
N LEU A 15 -7.99 -4.37 5.35
CA LEU A 15 -6.66 -4.55 5.93
C LEU A 15 -5.70 -5.19 4.92
N ALA A 16 -6.13 -6.22 4.20
CA ALA A 16 -5.31 -6.90 3.19
C ALA A 16 -4.95 -5.95 2.03
N LEU A 17 -5.91 -5.18 1.53
CA LEU A 17 -5.68 -4.19 0.48
C LEU A 17 -4.71 -3.10 0.94
N ALA A 18 -4.89 -2.56 2.14
CA ALA A 18 -4.02 -1.54 2.69
C ALA A 18 -2.59 -2.06 2.95
N LEU A 19 -2.44 -3.28 3.45
CA LEU A 19 -1.14 -3.92 3.65
C LEU A 19 -0.43 -4.17 2.31
N LEU A 20 -1.16 -4.66 1.30
CA LEU A 20 -0.61 -4.84 -0.05
C LEU A 20 -0.14 -3.51 -0.64
N SER A 21 -0.98 -2.47 -0.57
CA SER A 21 -0.64 -1.12 -1.05
C SER A 21 0.58 -0.54 -0.32
N ALA A 22 0.66 -0.73 1.01
CA ALA A 22 1.80 -0.28 1.81
C ALA A 22 3.10 -1.01 1.43
N ILE A 23 3.05 -2.33 1.21
CA ILE A 23 4.21 -3.11 0.77
C ILE A 23 4.68 -2.65 -0.62
N ILE A 24 3.75 -2.48 -1.57
CA ILE A 24 4.08 -2.01 -2.92
C ILE A 24 4.70 -0.61 -2.87
N ALA A 25 4.10 0.32 -2.10
CA ALA A 25 4.61 1.68 -1.95
C ALA A 25 6.01 1.69 -1.30
N LEU A 26 6.22 0.89 -0.25
CA LEU A 26 7.52 0.77 0.41
C LEU A 26 8.57 0.17 -0.53
N ALA A 27 8.24 -0.91 -1.24
CA ALA A 27 9.14 -1.54 -2.19
C ALA A 27 9.53 -0.57 -3.33
N ASN A 28 8.56 0.15 -3.89
CA ASN A 28 8.80 1.16 -4.91
C ASN A 28 9.71 2.28 -4.39
N THR A 29 9.44 2.78 -3.18
CA THR A 29 10.23 3.86 -2.56
C THR A 29 11.68 3.41 -2.29
N LEU A 30 11.87 2.21 -1.75
CA LEU A 30 13.19 1.64 -1.50
C LEU A 30 13.96 1.42 -2.80
N LEU A 31 13.30 0.89 -3.84
CA LEU A 31 13.93 0.67 -5.15
C LEU A 31 14.33 1.99 -5.82
N ALA A 32 13.45 2.99 -5.79
CA ALA A 32 13.72 4.32 -6.33
C ALA A 32 14.87 4.99 -5.58
N SER A 33 14.83 4.97 -4.24
CA SER A 33 15.89 5.53 -3.39
C SER A 33 17.24 4.86 -3.64
N TYR A 34 17.27 3.53 -3.72
CA TYR A 34 18.48 2.78 -4.04
C TYR A 34 19.07 3.18 -5.39
N ARG A 35 18.25 3.25 -6.45
CA ARG A 35 18.69 3.63 -7.80
C ARG A 35 19.27 5.04 -7.82
N VAL A 36 18.53 6.01 -7.28
CA VAL A 36 18.96 7.43 -7.24
C VAL A 36 20.26 7.58 -6.46
N GLN A 37 20.36 7.00 -5.26
CA GLN A 37 21.56 7.09 -4.43
C GLN A 37 22.77 6.39 -5.07
N ARG A 38 22.55 5.22 -5.69
CA ARG A 38 23.59 4.51 -6.44
C ARG A 38 24.13 5.36 -7.58
N ASP A 39 23.25 5.91 -8.41
CA ASP A 39 23.64 6.67 -9.59
C ASP A 39 24.33 7.98 -9.19
N GLN A 40 23.87 8.63 -8.11
CA GLN A 40 24.52 9.81 -7.53
C GLN A 40 25.93 9.49 -7.00
N LEU A 41 26.10 8.39 -6.24
CA LEU A 41 27.42 7.98 -5.74
C LEU A 41 28.39 7.64 -6.86
N VAL A 42 27.92 6.91 -7.89
CA VAL A 42 28.73 6.56 -9.06
C VAL A 42 29.11 7.82 -9.84
N GLY A 43 28.14 8.68 -10.16
CA GLY A 43 28.36 9.93 -10.89
C GLY A 43 29.33 10.87 -10.16
N ASN A 44 29.11 11.10 -8.86
CA ASN A 44 29.99 11.95 -8.06
C ASN A 44 31.41 11.38 -7.95
N THR A 45 31.56 10.06 -7.84
CA THR A 45 32.88 9.44 -7.79
C THR A 45 33.61 9.54 -9.13
N LEU A 46 32.91 9.31 -10.24
CA LEU A 46 33.46 9.47 -11.58
C LEU A 46 33.96 10.91 -11.80
N GLU A 47 33.14 11.89 -11.44
CA GLU A 47 33.49 13.30 -11.59
C GLU A 47 34.64 13.71 -10.65
N ALA A 48 34.62 13.26 -9.40
CA ALA A 48 35.72 13.49 -8.46
C ALA A 48 37.05 12.91 -8.97
N ASN A 49 37.03 11.69 -9.51
CA ASN A 49 38.22 11.06 -10.10
C ASN A 49 38.69 11.81 -11.36
N ARG A 50 37.78 12.33 -12.19
CA ARG A 50 38.13 13.16 -13.37
C ARG A 50 38.83 14.44 -12.96
N VAL A 51 38.26 15.17 -12.00
CA VAL A 51 38.81 16.42 -11.49
C VAL A 51 40.17 16.16 -10.85
N TYR A 52 40.30 15.09 -10.06
CA TYR A 52 41.55 14.71 -9.44
C TYR A 52 42.63 14.34 -10.46
N ALA A 53 42.32 13.50 -11.45
CA ALA A 53 43.23 13.17 -12.54
C ALA A 53 43.64 14.41 -13.34
N THR A 54 42.71 15.32 -13.60
CA THR A 54 42.98 16.60 -14.29
C THR A 54 43.93 17.47 -13.47
N LYS A 55 43.70 17.60 -12.17
CA LYS A 55 44.57 18.42 -11.31
C LYS A 55 45.97 17.84 -11.21
N LEU A 56 46.08 16.51 -11.11
CA LEU A 56 47.37 15.83 -11.13
C LEU A 56 48.07 16.02 -12.48
N ALA A 57 47.35 15.93 -13.60
CA ALA A 57 47.93 16.13 -14.92
C ALA A 57 48.48 17.54 -15.11
N GLU A 58 47.75 18.56 -14.65
CA GLU A 58 48.21 19.95 -14.61
C GLU A 58 49.41 20.13 -13.68
N THR A 59 49.40 19.50 -12.51
CA THR A 59 50.52 19.57 -11.55
C THR A 59 51.77 18.90 -12.11
N THR A 60 51.64 17.74 -12.75
CA THR A 60 52.74 17.03 -13.43
C THR A 60 53.25 17.84 -14.62
N GLN A 61 52.35 18.45 -15.41
CA GLN A 61 52.72 19.35 -16.49
C GLN A 61 53.61 20.49 -15.99
N ASN A 62 53.17 21.20 -14.96
CA ASN A 62 53.90 22.35 -14.42
C ASN A 62 55.26 21.94 -13.84
N PHE A 63 55.32 20.78 -13.18
CA PHE A 63 56.58 20.21 -12.71
C PHE A 63 57.56 19.93 -13.87
N LEU A 64 57.10 19.27 -14.94
CA LEU A 64 57.95 18.94 -16.08
C LEU A 64 58.45 20.19 -16.82
N LEU A 65 57.60 21.21 -16.95
CA LEU A 65 57.99 22.50 -17.54
C LEU A 65 59.02 23.23 -16.66
N ALA A 66 58.84 23.24 -15.34
CA ALA A 66 59.80 23.83 -14.41
C ALA A 66 61.15 23.10 -14.46
N ALA A 67 61.14 21.76 -14.50
CA ALA A 67 62.35 20.96 -14.66
C ALA A 67 63.06 21.23 -16.00
N GLN A 68 62.33 21.38 -17.11
CA GLN A 68 62.90 21.81 -18.39
C GLN A 68 63.52 23.21 -18.31
N GLN A 69 62.89 24.14 -17.58
CA GLN A 69 63.42 25.48 -17.40
C GLN A 69 64.70 25.49 -16.54
N GLU A 70 64.80 24.64 -15.52
CA GLU A 70 66.04 24.43 -14.74
C GLU A 70 67.18 23.96 -15.64
N LEU A 71 66.91 23.01 -16.54
CA LEU A 71 67.89 22.51 -17.53
C LEU A 71 68.25 23.58 -18.57
N ALA A 72 67.28 24.37 -19.04
CA ALA A 72 67.53 25.47 -19.97
C ALA A 72 68.51 26.51 -19.38
N TYR A 73 68.32 26.85 -18.10
CA TYR A 73 69.21 27.74 -17.37
C TYR A 73 70.63 27.16 -17.24
N ALA A 74 70.73 25.87 -16.87
CA ALA A 74 72.02 25.18 -16.80
C ALA A 74 72.72 25.16 -18.17
N ALA A 75 71.98 24.87 -19.25
CA ALA A 75 72.51 24.86 -20.61
C ALA A 75 73.08 26.24 -21.01
N THR A 76 72.39 27.32 -20.63
CA THR A 76 72.85 28.70 -20.89
C THR A 76 74.15 29.00 -20.17
N ARG A 77 74.34 28.52 -18.93
CA ARG A 77 75.61 28.68 -18.19
C ARG A 77 76.75 27.86 -18.79
N LEU A 78 76.46 26.62 -19.16
CA LEU A 78 77.45 25.70 -19.75
C LEU A 78 77.89 26.13 -21.15
N GLY A 79 77.05 26.84 -21.90
CA GLY A 79 77.37 27.35 -23.24
C GLY A 79 78.24 28.61 -23.28
N GLN A 80 78.56 29.24 -22.15
CA GLN A 80 79.32 30.50 -22.12
C GLN A 80 80.82 30.31 -22.37
N ASP A 81 81.38 29.20 -21.91
CA ASP A 81 82.80 28.82 -22.06
C ASP A 81 82.87 27.36 -22.58
N ASP A 82 84.04 26.91 -23.03
CA ASP A 82 84.30 25.70 -23.84
C ASP A 82 83.99 24.33 -23.14
N LEU A 83 82.79 24.13 -22.57
CA LEU A 83 82.36 22.92 -21.84
C LEU A 83 83.39 22.41 -20.80
N ASP A 84 83.93 23.34 -20.01
CA ASP A 84 84.90 23.05 -18.94
C ASP A 84 84.39 21.93 -18.00
N PRO A 85 85.12 20.80 -17.84
CA PRO A 85 84.69 19.67 -17.03
C PRO A 85 84.38 20.02 -15.57
N GLN A 86 85.11 20.95 -14.98
CA GLN A 86 84.91 21.31 -13.57
C GLN A 86 83.58 22.05 -13.38
N ARG A 87 83.27 23.01 -14.26
CA ARG A 87 81.97 23.70 -14.25
C ARG A 87 80.81 22.80 -14.63
N ALA A 88 81.03 21.88 -15.57
CA ALA A 88 80.03 20.86 -15.90
C ALA A 88 79.68 20.02 -14.67
N GLN A 89 80.67 19.67 -13.84
CA GLN A 89 80.46 18.93 -12.60
C GLN A 89 79.77 19.76 -11.51
N ASP A 90 80.11 21.04 -11.39
CA ASP A 90 79.44 21.95 -10.46
C ASP A 90 77.96 22.14 -10.84
N GLU A 91 77.67 22.32 -12.13
CA GLU A 91 76.29 22.44 -12.63
C GLU A 91 75.50 21.14 -12.49
N ALA A 92 76.11 19.98 -12.78
CA ALA A 92 75.48 18.69 -12.55
C ALA A 92 75.12 18.53 -11.06
N SER A 93 76.07 18.80 -10.16
CA SER A 93 75.84 18.73 -8.71
C SER A 93 74.76 19.70 -8.24
N ARG A 94 74.76 20.94 -8.75
CA ARG A 94 73.71 21.93 -8.46
C ARG A 94 72.35 21.41 -8.88
N LEU A 95 72.19 20.93 -10.11
CA LEU A 95 70.90 20.42 -10.61
C LEU A 95 70.35 19.26 -9.76
N GLN A 96 71.22 18.38 -9.26
CA GLN A 96 70.78 17.24 -8.45
C GLN A 96 70.49 17.62 -6.99
N LEU A 97 71.29 18.51 -6.40
CA LEU A 97 71.24 18.81 -4.96
C LEU A 97 70.39 20.04 -4.61
N GLN A 98 70.23 20.98 -5.53
CA GLN A 98 69.47 22.22 -5.30
C GLN A 98 67.97 21.94 -5.21
N THR A 99 67.48 21.01 -6.03
CA THR A 99 66.06 20.64 -6.09
C THR A 99 65.94 19.13 -5.97
N ASN A 100 64.77 18.65 -5.56
CA ASN A 100 64.44 17.23 -5.62
C ASN A 100 63.85 16.84 -7.00
N SER A 101 64.11 17.64 -8.04
CA SER A 101 63.53 17.45 -9.38
C SER A 101 64.13 16.24 -10.09
N PHE A 102 65.42 15.96 -9.90
CA PHE A 102 66.14 14.91 -10.63
C PHE A 102 66.77 13.88 -9.69
N ASN A 103 66.75 12.62 -10.08
CA ASN A 103 67.47 11.56 -9.39
C ASN A 103 68.98 11.62 -9.69
N SER A 104 69.31 11.93 -10.93
CA SER A 104 70.67 12.22 -11.37
C SER A 104 70.68 13.27 -12.47
N SER A 105 71.80 13.94 -12.65
CA SER A 105 72.06 14.91 -13.71
C SER A 105 73.31 14.52 -14.48
N LEU A 106 73.31 14.78 -15.78
CA LEU A 106 74.44 14.47 -16.66
C LEU A 106 74.68 15.64 -17.61
N VAL A 107 75.96 15.91 -17.90
CA VAL A 107 76.39 16.79 -18.99
C VAL A 107 77.14 15.93 -19.99
N VAL A 108 76.68 15.96 -21.23
CA VAL A 108 77.20 15.14 -22.33
C VAL A 108 77.61 16.05 -23.47
N ASP A 109 78.75 15.79 -24.10
CA ASP A 109 79.21 16.58 -25.24
C ASP A 109 78.51 16.21 -26.56
N ALA A 110 78.97 16.80 -27.67
CA ALA A 110 78.39 16.59 -28.99
C ALA A 110 78.63 15.19 -29.57
N ASP A 111 79.65 14.48 -29.07
CA ASP A 111 80.02 13.13 -29.51
C ASP A 111 79.37 12.04 -28.63
N GLY A 112 78.69 12.44 -27.55
CA GLY A 112 78.00 11.53 -26.63
C GLY A 112 78.82 11.12 -25.42
N LEU A 113 79.99 11.73 -25.21
CA LEU A 113 80.86 11.51 -24.05
C LEU A 113 80.30 12.23 -22.82
N VAL A 114 80.22 11.53 -21.70
CA VAL A 114 79.79 12.12 -20.43
C VAL A 114 80.92 12.94 -19.82
N ILE A 115 80.76 14.25 -19.81
CA ILE A 115 81.70 15.21 -19.23
C ILE A 115 81.54 15.28 -17.71
N ALA A 116 80.29 15.23 -17.23
CA ALA A 116 79.98 15.33 -15.81
C ALA A 116 78.72 14.54 -15.44
N THR A 117 78.67 14.09 -14.19
CA THR A 117 77.56 13.29 -13.64
C THR A 117 77.37 13.58 -12.16
N SER A 118 76.12 13.73 -11.73
CA SER A 118 75.77 13.77 -10.31
C SER A 118 74.59 12.82 -10.02
N PRO A 119 74.72 11.87 -9.09
CA PRO A 119 75.84 11.69 -8.18
C PRO A 119 77.02 11.03 -8.91
N GLN A 120 78.25 11.34 -8.48
CA GLN A 120 79.48 10.77 -9.06
C GLN A 120 79.56 9.24 -8.90
N THR A 121 78.79 8.67 -7.96
CA THR A 121 78.68 7.22 -7.74
C THR A 121 78.12 6.44 -8.93
N LEU A 122 77.58 7.12 -9.95
CA LEU A 122 77.17 6.48 -11.20
C LEU A 122 78.35 5.97 -12.03
N GLN A 123 79.57 6.51 -11.84
CA GLN A 123 80.79 6.12 -12.57
C GLN A 123 80.64 6.16 -14.10
N LEU A 124 79.89 7.14 -14.62
CA LEU A 124 79.65 7.30 -16.06
C LEU A 124 80.58 8.35 -16.71
N GLN A 125 81.39 9.07 -15.94
CA GLN A 125 82.25 10.12 -16.47
C GLN A 125 83.33 9.52 -17.38
N GLY A 126 83.47 10.06 -18.60
CA GLY A 126 84.38 9.53 -19.62
C GLY A 126 83.82 8.36 -20.44
N GLU A 127 82.59 7.91 -20.17
CA GLU A 127 81.91 6.90 -20.98
C GLU A 127 81.10 7.54 -22.11
N VAL A 128 80.98 6.85 -23.24
CA VAL A 128 80.10 7.24 -24.34
C VAL A 128 78.75 6.54 -24.17
N LEU A 129 77.68 7.32 -24.05
CA LEU A 129 76.35 6.74 -23.83
C LEU A 129 75.74 6.26 -25.16
N HIS A 130 75.25 5.02 -25.20
CA HIS A 130 74.55 4.47 -26.37
C HIS A 130 73.06 4.21 -26.14
N SER A 131 72.54 4.62 -24.98
CA SER A 131 71.14 4.40 -24.63
C SER A 131 70.18 5.15 -25.57
N VAL A 132 68.98 4.60 -25.77
CA VAL A 132 67.96 5.16 -26.67
C VAL A 132 67.68 6.65 -26.38
N GLY A 133 67.58 7.01 -25.10
CA GLY A 133 67.36 8.41 -24.71
C GLY A 133 68.53 9.35 -25.04
N ASN A 134 69.78 8.87 -24.93
CA ASN A 134 70.97 9.66 -25.29
C ASN A 134 71.01 9.93 -26.80
N ASN A 135 70.83 8.88 -27.61
CA ASN A 135 70.86 9.00 -29.07
C ASN A 135 69.75 9.94 -29.56
N ALA A 136 68.57 9.87 -28.94
CA ALA A 136 67.47 10.76 -29.24
C ALA A 136 67.79 12.23 -28.89
N ALA A 137 68.44 12.49 -27.74
CA ALA A 137 68.83 13.85 -27.35
C ALA A 137 69.89 14.47 -28.29
N LEU A 138 70.91 13.70 -28.67
CA LEU A 138 71.96 14.12 -29.61
C LEU A 138 71.39 14.39 -31.01
N ALA A 139 70.45 13.56 -31.46
CA ALA A 139 69.80 13.72 -32.76
C ALA A 139 68.82 14.89 -32.79
N ALA A 140 68.00 15.05 -31.74
CA ALA A 140 66.92 16.04 -31.72
C ALA A 140 67.44 17.47 -31.53
N ARG A 141 68.52 17.67 -30.75
CA ARG A 141 69.14 18.98 -30.46
C ARG A 141 68.12 20.06 -30.02
N GLN A 142 67.06 19.64 -29.34
CA GLN A 142 65.98 20.47 -28.84
C GLN A 142 65.56 19.99 -27.45
N PRO A 143 64.90 20.84 -26.63
CA PRO A 143 64.40 20.41 -25.33
C PRO A 143 63.46 19.23 -25.50
N MET A 144 63.70 18.15 -24.77
CA MET A 144 62.90 16.93 -24.92
C MET A 144 62.76 16.15 -23.62
N ILE A 145 61.68 15.36 -23.57
CA ILE A 145 61.41 14.37 -22.54
C ILE A 145 61.34 13.03 -23.26
N SER A 146 62.26 12.14 -22.94
CA SER A 146 62.36 10.83 -23.59
C SER A 146 61.22 9.89 -23.20
N ASP A 147 60.91 8.94 -24.09
CA ASP A 147 60.13 7.76 -23.71
C ASP A 147 60.92 6.90 -22.71
N PRO A 148 60.25 6.05 -21.91
CA PRO A 148 60.94 5.26 -20.89
C PRO A 148 61.95 4.28 -21.47
N TYR A 149 63.19 4.35 -21.01
CA TYR A 149 64.26 3.46 -21.45
C TYR A 149 65.12 2.98 -20.28
N GLN A 150 65.91 1.95 -20.54
CA GLN A 150 66.85 1.42 -19.57
C GLN A 150 68.19 2.17 -19.71
N SER A 151 68.68 2.75 -18.62
CA SER A 151 69.96 3.46 -18.57
C SER A 151 71.15 2.50 -18.76
N ALA A 152 72.33 3.06 -18.98
CA ALA A 152 73.60 2.31 -18.94
C ALA A 152 73.81 1.58 -17.59
N THR A 153 73.24 2.09 -16.50
CA THR A 153 73.25 1.48 -15.17
C THR A 153 72.12 0.47 -14.94
N GLY A 154 71.37 0.09 -15.98
CA GLY A 154 70.29 -0.89 -15.92
C GLY A 154 68.99 -0.38 -15.30
N LYS A 155 68.88 0.91 -14.94
CA LYS A 155 67.70 1.49 -14.29
C LYS A 155 66.68 1.95 -15.33
N LEU A 156 65.40 1.64 -15.10
CA LEU A 156 64.30 2.15 -15.93
C LEU A 156 63.98 3.61 -15.55
N LEU A 157 64.12 4.52 -16.51
CA LEU A 157 64.01 5.95 -16.27
C LEU A 157 63.40 6.71 -17.45
N VAL A 158 63.03 7.96 -17.18
CA VAL A 158 62.78 9.00 -18.18
C VAL A 158 63.87 10.05 -18.03
N SER A 159 64.46 10.48 -19.14
CA SER A 159 65.43 11.58 -19.18
C SER A 159 64.78 12.83 -19.77
N LEU A 160 64.97 13.95 -19.08
CA LEU A 160 64.69 15.29 -19.57
C LEU A 160 66.02 15.87 -20.02
N SER A 161 66.12 16.31 -21.27
CA SER A 161 67.34 16.90 -21.82
C SER A 161 67.08 18.25 -22.44
N HIS A 162 68.11 19.11 -22.37
CA HIS A 162 68.15 20.41 -23.00
C HIS A 162 69.48 20.58 -23.74
N PRO A 163 69.49 20.99 -25.02
CA PRO A 163 70.71 21.18 -25.78
C PRO A 163 71.54 22.34 -25.22
N ILE A 164 72.87 22.22 -25.32
CA ILE A 164 73.85 23.25 -24.99
C ILE A 164 74.39 23.80 -26.31
N PHE A 165 74.26 25.12 -26.48
CA PHE A 165 74.85 25.85 -27.61
C PHE A 165 75.84 26.87 -27.07
N ASN A 166 76.95 27.06 -27.79
CA ASN A 166 77.87 28.14 -27.46
C ASN A 166 77.34 29.51 -27.91
N ARG A 167 78.02 30.61 -27.56
CA ARG A 167 77.63 31.98 -27.98
C ARG A 167 77.54 32.17 -29.50
N GLN A 168 78.20 31.33 -30.29
CA GLN A 168 78.17 31.35 -31.76
C GLN A 168 77.04 30.48 -32.35
N GLY A 169 76.24 29.82 -31.51
CA GLY A 169 75.15 28.94 -31.94
C GLY A 169 75.59 27.52 -32.31
N HIS A 170 76.85 27.13 -32.11
CA HIS A 170 77.30 25.77 -32.36
C HIS A 170 76.83 24.83 -31.26
N TYR A 171 76.31 23.66 -31.65
CA TYR A 171 75.91 22.61 -30.74
C TYR A 171 77.13 22.02 -30.04
N ARG A 172 77.09 21.98 -28.70
CA ARG A 172 78.19 21.49 -27.86
C ARG A 172 77.86 20.20 -27.12
N GLY A 173 76.60 19.78 -27.14
CA GLY A 173 76.12 18.63 -26.39
C GLY A 173 74.80 18.97 -25.70
N TYR A 174 74.50 18.30 -24.59
CA TYR A 174 73.27 18.54 -23.86
C TYR A 174 73.47 18.34 -22.35
N VAL A 175 72.63 19.02 -21.57
CA VAL A 175 72.47 18.77 -20.13
C VAL A 175 71.18 18.00 -19.93
N SER A 176 71.19 17.03 -19.02
CA SER A 176 70.01 16.23 -18.72
C SER A 176 69.83 15.98 -17.23
N GLY A 177 68.58 15.77 -16.86
CA GLY A 177 68.17 15.30 -15.56
C GLY A 177 67.28 14.07 -15.71
N THR A 178 67.47 13.07 -14.86
CA THR A 178 66.77 11.80 -14.94
C THR A 178 65.70 11.66 -13.85
N LEU A 179 64.62 10.97 -14.20
CA LEU A 179 63.55 10.55 -13.30
C LEU A 179 63.48 9.03 -13.30
N TYR A 180 63.84 8.40 -12.18
CA TYR A 180 63.71 6.96 -12.02
C TYR A 180 62.23 6.57 -11.85
N LEU A 181 61.83 5.50 -12.55
CA LEU A 181 60.45 5.01 -12.55
C LEU A 181 60.19 3.90 -11.52
N ARG A 182 61.23 3.17 -11.12
CA ARG A 182 61.14 2.08 -10.10
C ARG A 182 61.74 2.44 -8.74
N GLN A 183 62.18 3.69 -8.57
CA GLN A 183 62.78 4.19 -7.33
C GLN A 183 62.11 5.51 -6.95
N ARG A 184 62.25 5.91 -5.69
CA ARG A 184 61.71 7.18 -5.20
C ARG A 184 62.24 8.34 -6.08
N SER A 185 61.32 9.10 -6.66
CA SER A 185 61.60 10.23 -7.55
C SER A 185 60.62 11.37 -7.28
N ALA A 186 60.83 12.52 -7.93
CA ALA A 186 59.88 13.63 -7.89
C ALA A 186 58.46 13.18 -8.30
N LEU A 187 58.36 12.35 -9.36
CA LEU A 187 57.11 11.76 -9.80
C LEU A 187 56.43 10.91 -8.72
N HIS A 188 57.17 10.07 -7.99
CA HIS A 188 56.61 9.32 -6.87
C HIS A 188 56.10 10.23 -5.75
N THR A 189 56.79 11.35 -5.50
CA THR A 189 56.39 12.29 -4.44
C THR A 189 55.15 13.08 -4.81
N LEU A 190 55.00 13.44 -6.09
CA LEU A 190 53.84 14.14 -6.63
C LEU A 190 52.61 13.22 -6.74
N LEU A 191 52.82 11.96 -7.13
CA LEU A 191 51.74 11.02 -7.47
C LEU A 191 51.41 10.02 -6.35
N GLY A 192 52.32 9.79 -5.40
CA GLY A 192 52.30 8.66 -4.47
C GLY A 192 51.99 8.94 -3.01
N LYS A 193 51.58 10.16 -2.63
CA LYS A 193 51.25 10.48 -1.23
C LYS A 193 49.84 10.05 -0.78
N HIS A 194 49.00 9.54 -1.67
CA HIS A 194 47.64 9.16 -1.33
C HIS A 194 47.54 7.66 -1.01
N TYR A 195 47.61 7.32 0.28
CA TYR A 195 47.35 5.96 0.76
C TYR A 195 45.85 5.68 0.76
N TYR A 196 45.38 5.06 -0.31
CA TYR A 196 44.00 4.59 -0.39
C TYR A 196 43.87 3.26 0.36
N ARG A 197 43.06 3.22 1.41
CA ARG A 197 42.76 1.98 2.17
C ARG A 197 41.60 1.17 1.58
N ASP A 198 40.95 1.69 0.55
CA ASP A 198 39.71 1.16 -0.02
C ASP A 198 39.90 0.53 -1.41
N GLY A 199 41.15 0.21 -1.77
CA GLY A 199 41.51 -0.36 -3.07
C GLY A 199 41.54 0.66 -4.22
N SER A 200 41.34 1.95 -3.94
CA SER A 200 41.61 3.00 -4.93
C SER A 200 43.10 3.09 -5.22
N TYR A 201 43.46 3.49 -6.44
CA TYR A 201 44.85 3.76 -6.77
C TYR A 201 44.96 4.62 -8.02
N LEU A 202 46.15 5.19 -8.18
CA LEU A 202 46.54 5.96 -9.34
C LEU A 202 47.60 5.19 -10.14
N TYR A 203 47.59 5.37 -11.46
CA TYR A 203 48.70 4.98 -12.31
C TYR A 203 48.87 5.96 -13.47
N VAL A 204 50.08 5.98 -14.03
CA VAL A 204 50.44 6.84 -15.16
C VAL A 204 50.93 5.98 -16.31
N VAL A 205 50.51 6.32 -17.52
CA VAL A 205 50.91 5.65 -18.76
C VAL A 205 51.58 6.63 -19.72
N ASP A 206 52.47 6.15 -20.57
CA ASP A 206 52.96 6.91 -21.72
C ASP A 206 51.96 6.89 -22.90
N ARG A 207 52.36 7.51 -24.02
CA ARG A 207 51.60 7.57 -25.28
C ARG A 207 51.36 6.19 -25.93
N HIS A 208 52.06 5.14 -25.49
CA HIS A 208 51.91 3.78 -25.96
C HIS A 208 51.17 2.88 -24.96
N GLY A 209 50.70 3.43 -23.84
CA GLY A 209 50.01 2.70 -22.78
C GLY A 209 50.95 1.92 -21.85
N ARG A 210 52.24 2.25 -21.83
CA ARG A 210 53.23 1.65 -20.92
C ARG A 210 53.18 2.33 -19.55
N LEU A 211 53.17 1.55 -18.47
CA LEU A 211 53.10 2.06 -17.10
C LEU A 211 54.39 2.78 -16.69
N LEU A 212 54.28 4.08 -16.42
CA LEU A 212 55.33 4.94 -15.87
C LEU A 212 55.33 4.94 -14.34
N TYR A 213 54.14 4.86 -13.76
CA TYR A 213 53.92 4.81 -12.33
C TYR A 213 52.71 3.92 -12.04
N HIS A 214 52.80 3.12 -10.99
CA HIS A 214 51.72 2.27 -10.52
C HIS A 214 51.92 2.00 -9.01
N ALA A 215 50.83 1.86 -8.25
CA ALA A 215 50.90 1.58 -6.81
C ALA A 215 51.68 0.30 -6.47
N ASP A 216 51.48 -0.75 -7.27
CA ASP A 216 52.39 -1.90 -7.32
C ASP A 216 53.57 -1.61 -8.28
N GLY A 217 54.74 -1.33 -7.70
CA GLY A 217 55.95 -0.99 -8.44
C GLY A 217 56.47 -2.08 -9.37
N LYS A 218 56.07 -3.35 -9.18
CA LYS A 218 56.47 -4.46 -10.08
C LYS A 218 55.88 -4.31 -11.48
N ARG A 219 54.74 -3.63 -11.60
CA ARG A 219 54.03 -3.41 -12.86
C ARG A 219 54.61 -2.25 -13.68
N VAL A 220 55.50 -1.45 -13.11
CA VAL A 220 56.10 -0.32 -13.82
C VAL A 220 56.95 -0.85 -14.98
N GLY A 221 56.58 -0.44 -16.19
CA GLY A 221 57.12 -0.92 -17.45
C GLY A 221 56.18 -1.82 -18.26
N ASP A 222 55.10 -2.36 -17.67
CA ASP A 222 54.11 -3.20 -18.37
C ASP A 222 53.20 -2.36 -19.28
N TYR A 223 52.59 -2.99 -20.29
CA TYR A 223 51.64 -2.34 -21.20
C TYR A 223 50.18 -2.62 -20.80
N VAL A 224 49.33 -1.59 -20.85
CA VAL A 224 47.90 -1.66 -20.48
C VAL A 224 47.02 -1.21 -21.66
N VAL A 225 47.19 -1.85 -22.82
CA VAL A 225 46.54 -1.45 -24.08
C VAL A 225 45.04 -1.78 -24.11
N GLY A 226 44.60 -2.78 -23.32
CA GLY A 226 43.20 -3.23 -23.32
C GLY A 226 42.22 -2.34 -22.54
N ASN A 227 42.70 -1.41 -21.71
CA ASN A 227 41.83 -0.64 -20.82
C ASN A 227 41.20 0.57 -21.55
N PRO A 228 39.87 0.75 -21.53
CA PRO A 228 39.19 1.86 -22.19
C PRO A 228 39.64 3.26 -21.73
N ALA A 229 39.97 3.43 -20.45
CA ALA A 229 40.47 4.71 -19.92
C ALA A 229 41.88 5.03 -20.44
N VAL A 230 42.73 4.00 -20.57
CA VAL A 230 44.06 4.15 -21.18
C VAL A 230 43.93 4.53 -22.65
N LYS A 231 43.04 3.86 -23.41
CA LYS A 231 42.80 4.21 -24.83
C LYS A 231 42.31 5.66 -24.99
N ALA A 232 41.36 6.09 -24.16
CA ALA A 232 40.82 7.44 -24.22
C ALA A 232 41.91 8.49 -23.92
N VAL A 233 42.66 8.31 -22.83
CA VAL A 233 43.68 9.30 -22.43
C VAL A 233 44.86 9.37 -23.41
N VAL A 234 45.25 8.24 -24.02
CA VAL A 234 46.28 8.20 -25.07
C VAL A 234 45.85 8.96 -26.33
N ARG A 235 44.55 9.02 -26.63
CA ARG A 235 44.00 9.88 -27.69
C ARG A 235 43.94 11.37 -27.32
N GLY A 236 44.41 11.73 -26.12
CA GLY A 236 44.35 13.11 -25.61
C GLY A 236 43.00 13.49 -25.00
N GLU A 237 42.12 12.53 -24.73
CA GLU A 237 40.81 12.80 -24.14
C GLU A 237 40.89 12.95 -22.61
N ARG A 238 40.04 13.81 -22.06
CA ARG A 238 39.80 13.95 -20.61
C ARG A 238 38.39 13.45 -20.32
N GLY A 239 38.24 12.64 -19.27
CA GLY A 239 36.93 12.11 -18.95
C GLY A 239 36.89 11.20 -17.74
N ALA A 240 35.72 10.61 -17.53
CA ALA A 240 35.50 9.56 -16.55
C ALA A 240 34.68 8.45 -17.18
N GLN A 241 34.97 7.21 -16.78
CA GLN A 241 34.16 6.07 -17.17
C GLN A 241 34.35 4.91 -16.19
N GLN A 242 33.39 4.00 -16.18
CA GLN A 242 33.54 2.72 -15.51
C GLN A 242 34.42 1.79 -16.36
N VAL A 243 35.45 1.20 -15.75
CA VAL A 243 36.36 0.26 -16.40
C VAL A 243 36.54 -0.99 -15.55
N ARG A 244 37.13 -2.04 -16.12
CA ARG A 244 37.65 -3.16 -15.34
C ARG A 244 39.17 -3.10 -15.28
N ASN A 245 39.74 -3.36 -14.10
CA ASN A 245 41.19 -3.51 -13.97
C ASN A 245 41.65 -4.91 -14.44
N ASN A 246 42.95 -5.15 -14.39
CA ASN A 246 43.56 -6.44 -14.75
C ASN A 246 43.16 -7.61 -13.84
N LEU A 247 42.60 -7.33 -12.66
CA LEU A 247 42.07 -8.32 -11.72
C LEU A 247 40.57 -8.59 -11.94
N GLY A 248 39.96 -8.00 -12.97
CA GLY A 248 38.53 -8.13 -13.26
C GLY A 248 37.61 -7.28 -12.36
N VAL A 249 38.17 -6.49 -11.45
CA VAL A 249 37.42 -5.62 -10.52
C VAL A 249 36.88 -4.42 -11.29
N SER A 250 35.59 -4.11 -11.05
CA SER A 250 34.94 -2.93 -11.60
C SER A 250 35.42 -1.67 -10.88
N MET A 251 35.91 -0.71 -11.64
CA MET A 251 36.49 0.55 -11.17
C MET A 251 35.77 1.74 -11.79
N LEU A 252 35.60 2.81 -11.03
CA LEU A 252 35.18 4.11 -11.51
C LEU A 252 36.44 4.93 -11.76
N ALA A 253 36.81 5.13 -13.03
CA ALA A 253 38.07 5.77 -13.42
C ALA A 253 37.84 7.18 -13.96
N GLY A 254 38.68 8.12 -13.53
CA GLY A 254 38.86 9.42 -14.14
C GLY A 254 40.25 9.50 -14.76
N TYR A 255 40.37 10.16 -15.91
CA TYR A 255 41.61 10.22 -16.67
C TYR A 255 41.82 11.59 -17.33
N ALA A 256 43.09 12.00 -17.40
CA ALA A 256 43.50 13.23 -18.05
C ALA A 256 44.92 13.13 -18.62
N PRO A 257 45.19 13.71 -19.80
CA PRO A 257 46.51 13.70 -20.41
C PRO A 257 47.35 14.88 -19.90
N VAL A 258 48.66 14.68 -19.87
CA VAL A 258 49.69 15.69 -19.62
C VAL A 258 50.15 16.23 -20.98
N PRO A 259 49.82 17.48 -21.36
CA PRO A 259 50.04 17.98 -22.72
C PRO A 259 51.50 17.99 -23.19
N ALA A 260 52.48 18.24 -22.31
CA ALA A 260 53.89 18.30 -22.71
C ALA A 260 54.46 16.95 -23.17
N THR A 261 53.95 15.84 -22.64
CA THR A 261 54.55 14.51 -22.87
C THR A 261 53.61 13.55 -23.59
N GLY A 262 52.30 13.79 -23.53
CA GLY A 262 51.28 12.83 -23.91
C GLY A 262 51.07 11.72 -22.87
N TRP A 263 51.57 11.89 -21.64
CA TRP A 263 51.31 10.92 -20.58
C TRP A 263 49.85 10.95 -20.15
N GLY A 264 49.27 9.79 -19.86
CA GLY A 264 47.95 9.69 -19.28
C GLY A 264 48.01 9.46 -17.78
N ILE A 265 47.31 10.27 -17.00
CA ILE A 265 47.10 10.03 -15.57
C ILE A 265 45.71 9.44 -15.36
N ILE A 266 45.64 8.30 -14.68
CA ILE A 266 44.38 7.61 -14.37
C ILE A 266 44.25 7.48 -12.86
N ALA A 267 43.17 8.04 -12.31
CA ALA A 267 42.74 7.86 -10.92
C ALA A 267 41.50 6.97 -10.89
N GLN A 268 41.49 5.94 -10.05
CA GLN A 268 40.34 5.04 -10.03
C GLN A 268 40.05 4.47 -8.65
N ARG A 269 38.76 4.17 -8.43
CA ARG A 269 38.20 3.63 -7.19
C ARG A 269 37.32 2.40 -7.46
N PRO A 270 37.38 1.32 -6.66
CA PRO A 270 36.50 0.17 -6.85
C PRO A 270 35.02 0.56 -6.70
N THR A 271 34.18 0.09 -7.61
CA THR A 271 32.74 0.35 -7.59
C THR A 271 32.11 -0.17 -6.29
N GLU A 272 32.54 -1.32 -5.80
CA GLU A 272 32.05 -1.90 -4.54
C GLU A 272 32.40 -1.04 -3.32
N ALA A 273 33.63 -0.51 -3.26
CA ALA A 273 34.05 0.43 -2.20
C ALA A 273 33.23 1.73 -2.23
N THR A 274 32.89 2.24 -3.42
CA THR A 274 31.98 3.38 -3.58
C THR A 274 30.55 3.08 -3.11
N LEU A 275 30.07 1.85 -3.28
CA LEU A 275 28.71 1.44 -2.90
C LEU A 275 28.60 0.89 -1.47
N GLN A 276 29.71 0.63 -0.78
CA GLN A 276 29.68 0.17 0.61
C GLN A 276 28.90 1.10 1.56
N PRO A 277 29.00 2.43 1.48
CA PRO A 277 28.18 3.32 2.31
C PRO A 277 26.68 3.22 2.00
N LEU A 278 26.31 2.86 0.77
CA LEU A 278 24.91 2.75 0.34
C LEU A 278 24.17 1.65 1.11
N SER A 279 24.81 0.50 1.36
CA SER A 279 24.17 -0.59 2.11
C SER A 279 23.81 -0.17 3.54
N ARG A 280 24.70 0.57 4.21
CA ARG A 280 24.45 1.11 5.56
C ARG A 280 23.31 2.12 5.56
N LEU A 281 23.28 3.03 4.57
CA LEU A 281 22.20 4.00 4.41
C LEU A 281 20.85 3.30 4.18
N MET A 282 20.80 2.29 3.29
CA MET A 282 19.57 1.55 3.02
C MET A 282 19.07 0.78 4.25
N THR A 283 19.97 0.14 5.00
CA THR A 283 19.60 -0.52 6.26
C THR A 283 19.04 0.49 7.27
N ALA A 284 19.62 1.68 7.38
CA ALA A 284 19.11 2.73 8.25
C ALA A 284 17.72 3.24 7.81
N VAL A 285 17.50 3.43 6.49
CA VAL A 285 16.19 3.81 5.93
C VAL A 285 15.12 2.77 6.26
N ILE A 286 15.44 1.48 6.13
CA ILE A 286 14.52 0.39 6.47
C ILE A 286 14.15 0.44 7.97
N TRP A 287 15.14 0.56 8.86
CA TRP A 287 14.90 0.63 10.30
C TRP A 287 14.08 1.85 10.70
N ASN A 288 14.29 3.00 10.06
CA ASN A 288 13.49 4.19 10.30
C ASN A 288 12.06 4.08 9.73
N ALA A 289 11.85 3.29 8.67
CA ALA A 289 10.53 3.07 8.07
C ALA A 289 9.65 2.11 8.86
N ILE A 290 10.23 1.12 9.56
CA ILE A 290 9.47 0.09 10.30
C ILE A 290 8.51 0.68 11.35
N PRO A 291 8.93 1.58 12.26
CA PRO A 291 8.03 2.14 13.29
C PRO A 291 6.83 2.88 12.69
N LEU A 292 7.07 3.71 11.66
CA LEU A 292 6.03 4.44 10.94
C LEU A 292 5.10 3.48 10.19
N GLY A 293 5.64 2.43 9.57
CA GLY A 293 4.87 1.38 8.91
C GLY A 293 3.97 0.61 9.88
N LEU A 294 4.49 0.22 11.05
CA LEU A 294 3.71 -0.44 12.11
C LEU A 294 2.61 0.47 12.65
N LEU A 295 2.91 1.75 12.89
CA LEU A 295 1.92 2.74 13.32
C LEU A 295 0.81 2.90 12.27
N SER A 296 1.17 3.01 10.99
CA SER A 296 0.21 3.08 9.88
C SER A 296 -0.69 1.84 9.81
N LEU A 297 -0.12 0.63 9.99
CA LEU A 297 -0.88 -0.61 10.05
C LEU A 297 -1.84 -0.65 11.24
N LEU A 298 -1.43 -0.18 12.42
CA LEU A 298 -2.28 -0.09 13.60
C LEU A 298 -3.46 0.87 13.38
N VAL A 299 -3.20 2.05 12.81
CA VAL A 299 -4.24 3.03 12.47
C VAL A 299 -5.21 2.46 11.43
N THR A 300 -4.68 1.82 10.39
CA THR A 300 -5.47 1.18 9.34
C THR A 300 -6.37 0.08 9.91
N TRP A 301 -5.82 -0.78 10.78
CA TRP A 301 -6.57 -1.82 11.47
C TRP A 301 -7.69 -1.23 12.33
N TRP A 302 -7.40 -0.15 13.06
CA TRP A 302 -8.37 0.55 13.88
C TRP A 302 -9.54 1.10 13.04
N PHE A 303 -9.25 1.77 11.92
CA PHE A 303 -10.27 2.28 11.00
C PHE A 303 -11.04 1.15 10.32
N ALA A 304 -10.37 0.10 9.83
CA ALA A 304 -11.02 -1.05 9.21
C ALA A 304 -12.02 -1.71 10.18
N ARG A 305 -11.68 -1.80 11.46
CA ARG A 305 -12.58 -2.30 12.51
C ARG A 305 -13.74 -1.33 12.77
N ARG A 306 -13.48 -0.02 12.85
CA ARG A 306 -14.51 1.01 13.04
C ARG A 306 -15.52 1.10 11.90
N ILE A 307 -15.09 0.90 10.66
CA ILE A 307 -15.94 0.88 9.47
C ILE A 307 -16.74 -0.43 9.42
N SER A 308 -16.08 -1.58 9.59
CA SER A 308 -16.73 -2.88 9.38
C SER A 308 -17.68 -3.32 10.49
N MET A 309 -17.48 -2.86 11.74
CA MET A 309 -18.24 -3.36 12.89
C MET A 309 -19.74 -3.01 12.87
N PRO A 310 -20.17 -1.75 12.58
CA PRO A 310 -21.60 -1.43 12.49
C PRO A 310 -22.33 -2.20 11.38
N LEU A 311 -21.68 -2.41 10.23
CA LEU A 311 -22.23 -3.21 9.13
C LEU A 311 -22.42 -4.67 9.54
N TRP A 312 -21.44 -5.25 10.23
CA TRP A 312 -21.55 -6.61 10.74
C TRP A 312 -22.66 -6.76 11.78
N GLN A 313 -22.83 -5.77 12.67
CA GLN A 313 -23.92 -5.75 13.65
C GLN A 313 -25.29 -5.68 12.96
N LEU A 314 -25.45 -4.81 11.96
CA LEU A 314 -26.69 -4.72 11.18
C LEU A 314 -27.02 -6.05 10.48
N ALA A 315 -26.04 -6.65 9.78
CA ALA A 315 -26.24 -7.89 9.06
C ALA A 315 -26.62 -9.06 9.98
N ARG A 316 -25.97 -9.17 11.15
CA ARG A 316 -26.23 -10.25 12.10
C ARG A 316 -27.62 -10.15 12.72
N ASN A 317 -28.07 -8.94 13.07
CA ASN A 317 -29.36 -8.72 13.70
C ASN A 317 -30.55 -8.89 12.75
N VAL A 318 -30.32 -8.78 11.43
CA VAL A 318 -31.35 -9.07 10.41
C VAL A 318 -31.44 -10.58 10.10
N GLN A 319 -30.35 -11.33 10.27
CA GLN A 319 -30.32 -12.78 9.99
C GLN A 319 -30.70 -13.66 11.18
N GLY A 320 -30.54 -13.18 12.41
CA GLY A 320 -31.06 -13.86 13.60
C GLY A 320 -32.58 -13.73 13.59
N GLY A 321 -33.30 -14.84 13.42
CA GLY A 321 -34.77 -14.90 13.46
C GLY A 321 -35.37 -14.61 14.83
N GLU A 322 -34.88 -13.56 15.50
CA GLU A 322 -35.42 -13.03 16.75
C GLU A 322 -36.74 -12.29 16.47
N ASP A 323 -37.59 -12.20 17.50
CA ASP A 323 -38.83 -11.42 17.45
C ASP A 323 -38.57 -10.01 16.92
N THR A 324 -39.40 -9.56 15.96
CA THR A 324 -39.25 -8.28 15.25
C THR A 324 -39.06 -7.09 16.20
N GLY A 325 -39.71 -7.10 17.36
CA GLY A 325 -39.55 -6.06 18.38
C GLY A 325 -38.15 -6.01 19.00
N ASN A 326 -37.54 -7.17 19.27
CA ASN A 326 -36.17 -7.25 19.78
C ASN A 326 -35.17 -6.86 18.69
N ALA A 327 -35.40 -7.28 17.43
CA ALA A 327 -34.56 -6.89 16.30
C ALA A 327 -34.54 -5.36 16.10
N ILE A 328 -35.69 -4.68 16.19
CA ILE A 328 -35.80 -3.22 16.12
C ILE A 328 -34.97 -2.54 17.21
N ASN A 329 -35.07 -3.00 18.46
CA ASN A 329 -34.32 -2.43 19.59
C ASN A 329 -32.80 -2.62 19.45
N HIS A 330 -32.36 -3.79 18.99
CA HIS A 330 -30.94 -4.03 18.74
C HIS A 330 -30.41 -3.16 17.59
N VAL A 331 -31.18 -2.99 16.50
CA VAL A 331 -30.79 -2.16 15.36
C VAL A 331 -30.78 -0.67 15.72
N SER A 332 -31.73 -0.19 16.52
CA SER A 332 -31.79 1.20 16.96
C SER A 332 -30.58 1.59 17.83
N GLY A 333 -30.05 0.66 18.62
CA GLY A 333 -28.85 0.85 19.44
C GLY A 333 -27.52 0.92 18.66
N ILE A 334 -27.49 0.55 17.38
CA ILE A 334 -26.26 0.55 16.58
C ILE A 334 -25.82 1.99 16.28
N ARG A 335 -24.55 2.30 16.58
CA ARG A 335 -23.93 3.60 16.32
C ARG A 335 -23.55 3.75 14.85
N ALA A 336 -24.40 4.44 14.09
CA ALA A 336 -24.20 4.75 12.68
C ALA A 336 -23.37 6.03 12.50
N TRP A 337 -22.05 5.92 12.54
CA TRP A 337 -21.15 7.09 12.54
C TRP A 337 -20.85 7.66 11.15
N TYR A 338 -21.21 6.94 10.08
CA TYR A 338 -21.02 7.36 8.69
C TYR A 338 -22.29 7.10 7.87
N PHE A 339 -22.37 7.81 6.73
CA PHE A 339 -23.58 8.00 5.96
C PHE A 339 -24.25 6.70 5.51
N GLU A 340 -23.49 5.78 4.91
CA GLU A 340 -24.03 4.54 4.34
C GLU A 340 -24.65 3.63 5.41
N VAL A 341 -24.04 3.55 6.60
CA VAL A 341 -24.60 2.78 7.72
C VAL A 341 -25.83 3.47 8.30
N ALA A 342 -25.86 4.81 8.34
CA ALA A 342 -27.03 5.54 8.79
C ALA A 342 -28.21 5.30 7.85
N GLN A 343 -28.01 5.41 6.54
CA GLN A 343 -29.02 5.08 5.55
C GLN A 343 -29.51 3.64 5.66
N LEU A 344 -28.58 2.68 5.76
CA LEU A 344 -28.94 1.26 5.88
C LEU A 344 -29.74 0.99 7.16
N LYS A 345 -29.33 1.58 8.28
CA LYS A 345 -30.07 1.50 9.55
C LYS A 345 -31.49 2.03 9.40
N HIS A 346 -31.67 3.20 8.81
CA HIS A 346 -33.00 3.77 8.57
C HIS A 346 -33.87 2.89 7.67
N ALA A 347 -33.32 2.39 6.57
CA ALA A 347 -34.03 1.50 5.65
C ALA A 347 -34.47 0.19 6.31
N VAL A 348 -33.59 -0.41 7.12
CA VAL A 348 -33.91 -1.63 7.88
C VAL A 348 -35.04 -1.36 8.89
N LEU A 349 -34.95 -0.30 9.68
CA LEU A 349 -35.98 0.07 10.66
C LEU A 349 -37.33 0.37 10.00
N HIS A 350 -37.32 1.12 8.89
CA HIS A 350 -38.53 1.39 8.13
C HIS A 350 -39.17 0.10 7.59
N SER A 351 -38.35 -0.83 7.09
CA SER A 351 -38.82 -2.12 6.59
C SER A 351 -39.43 -2.99 7.69
N PHE A 352 -38.81 -3.01 8.88
CA PHE A 352 -39.37 -3.75 10.02
C PHE A 352 -40.72 -3.18 10.47
N ASN A 353 -40.85 -1.86 10.57
CA ASN A 353 -42.12 -1.22 10.92
C ASN A 353 -43.21 -1.53 9.90
N ALA A 354 -42.92 -1.39 8.60
CA ALA A 354 -43.87 -1.71 7.54
C ALA A 354 -44.30 -3.20 7.55
N LEU A 355 -43.36 -4.10 7.84
CA LEU A 355 -43.64 -5.54 7.96
C LEU A 355 -44.52 -5.84 9.19
N GLN A 356 -44.26 -5.19 10.33
CA GLN A 356 -45.07 -5.30 11.53
C GLN A 356 -46.50 -4.79 11.29
N ASP A 357 -46.65 -3.64 10.63
CA ASP A 357 -47.96 -3.09 10.26
C ASP A 357 -48.72 -4.00 9.29
N ARG A 358 -48.00 -4.61 8.34
CA ARG A 358 -48.60 -5.55 7.38
C ARG A 358 -49.06 -6.83 8.07
N ILE A 359 -48.25 -7.40 8.96
CA ILE A 359 -48.63 -8.55 9.79
C ILE A 359 -49.85 -8.20 10.64
N GLY A 360 -49.85 -7.04 11.30
CA GLY A 360 -51.00 -6.59 12.11
C GLY A 360 -52.28 -6.43 11.30
N THR A 361 -52.18 -5.97 10.04
CA THR A 361 -53.32 -5.84 9.13
C THR A 361 -53.81 -7.19 8.62
N LEU A 362 -52.90 -8.10 8.23
CA LEU A 362 -53.24 -9.47 7.83
C LEU A 362 -53.87 -10.27 8.97
N ASN A 363 -53.34 -10.14 10.20
CA ASN A 363 -53.92 -10.76 11.39
C ASN A 363 -55.35 -10.28 11.64
N ARG A 364 -55.62 -8.97 11.48
CA ARG A 364 -56.98 -8.43 11.60
C ARG A 364 -57.90 -8.96 10.50
N ALA A 365 -57.49 -8.84 9.24
CA ALA A 365 -58.26 -9.32 8.09
C ALA A 365 -58.55 -10.83 8.15
N SER A 366 -57.64 -11.63 8.72
CA SER A 366 -57.86 -13.07 8.91
C SER A 366 -58.85 -13.38 10.04
N ARG A 367 -59.12 -12.47 10.97
CA ARG A 367 -59.93 -12.71 12.18
C ARG A 367 -61.32 -12.07 12.12
N THR A 368 -61.56 -11.18 11.17
CA THR A 368 -62.84 -10.48 11.01
C THR A 368 -63.62 -10.97 9.79
N ASP A 369 -64.94 -10.91 9.84
CA ASP A 369 -65.83 -11.09 8.71
C ASP A 369 -65.83 -9.82 7.84
N PRO A 370 -65.62 -9.91 6.52
CA PRO A 370 -65.46 -8.73 5.66
C PRO A 370 -66.76 -7.94 5.45
N LEU A 371 -67.93 -8.57 5.57
CA LEU A 371 -69.22 -7.89 5.35
C LEU A 371 -69.65 -7.13 6.60
N THR A 372 -69.58 -7.77 7.76
CA THR A 372 -70.10 -7.19 9.00
C THR A 372 -69.02 -6.46 9.79
N GLY A 373 -67.74 -6.82 9.67
CA GLY A 373 -66.64 -6.35 10.53
C GLY A 373 -66.63 -6.94 11.94
N LEU A 374 -67.49 -7.92 12.23
CA LEU A 374 -67.45 -8.72 13.46
C LEU A 374 -66.32 -9.76 13.38
N LEU A 375 -66.04 -10.51 14.45
CA LEU A 375 -65.14 -11.64 14.33
C LEU A 375 -65.72 -12.69 13.37
N ASN A 376 -64.85 -13.37 12.64
CA ASN A 376 -65.24 -14.57 11.91
C ASN A 376 -65.06 -15.81 12.80
N ARG A 377 -65.45 -16.98 12.29
CA ARG A 377 -65.32 -18.26 13.00
C ARG A 377 -63.91 -18.52 13.56
N ARG A 378 -62.84 -18.12 12.86
CA ARG A 378 -61.45 -18.25 13.34
C ARG A 378 -61.16 -17.28 14.49
N GLY A 379 -61.61 -16.03 14.37
CA GLY A 379 -61.49 -15.03 15.44
C GLY A 379 -62.24 -15.42 16.71
N LEU A 380 -63.41 -16.03 16.57
CA LEU A 380 -64.19 -16.57 17.68
C LEU A 380 -63.49 -17.72 18.39
N GLN A 381 -62.97 -18.70 17.65
CA GLN A 381 -62.26 -19.83 18.25
C GLN A 381 -61.09 -19.34 19.11
N GLN A 382 -60.30 -18.39 18.60
CA GLN A 382 -59.20 -17.80 19.37
C GLN A 382 -59.66 -17.07 20.63
N ALA A 383 -60.83 -16.44 20.59
CA ALA A 383 -61.43 -15.79 21.75
C ALA A 383 -61.91 -16.82 22.79
N LEU A 384 -62.54 -17.91 22.35
CA LEU A 384 -62.93 -19.03 23.22
C LEU A 384 -61.71 -19.64 23.91
N ASP A 385 -60.66 -19.96 23.15
CA ASP A 385 -59.42 -20.53 23.69
C ASP A 385 -58.81 -19.59 24.74
N ALA A 386 -58.81 -18.27 24.47
CA ALA A 386 -58.29 -17.27 25.41
C ALA A 386 -59.09 -17.21 26.72
N LEU A 387 -60.43 -17.23 26.65
CA LEU A 387 -61.30 -17.24 27.83
C LEU A 387 -61.13 -18.52 28.64
N GLN A 388 -60.97 -19.68 27.99
CA GLN A 388 -60.71 -20.96 28.64
C GLN A 388 -59.36 -20.98 29.37
N VAL A 389 -58.29 -20.51 28.72
CA VAL A 389 -56.96 -20.41 29.33
C VAL A 389 -56.96 -19.48 30.55
N GLN A 390 -57.73 -18.40 30.49
CA GLN A 390 -57.89 -17.46 31.61
C GLN A 390 -58.85 -17.96 32.70
N GLY A 391 -59.56 -19.08 32.47
CA GLY A 391 -60.53 -19.64 33.42
C GLY A 391 -61.76 -18.76 33.63
N ILE A 392 -62.10 -17.89 32.67
CA ILE A 392 -63.23 -16.96 32.78
C ILE A 392 -64.52 -17.70 32.35
N PRO A 393 -65.56 -17.81 33.21
CA PRO A 393 -66.85 -18.37 32.80
C PRO A 393 -67.53 -17.44 31.80
N PHE A 394 -68.32 -17.97 30.86
CA PHE A 394 -69.00 -17.16 29.85
C PHE A 394 -70.31 -17.79 29.38
N ALA A 395 -71.21 -16.97 28.86
CA ALA A 395 -72.40 -17.44 28.15
C ALA A 395 -72.24 -17.30 26.64
N ILE A 396 -72.86 -18.21 25.88
CA ILE A 396 -72.90 -18.21 24.42
C ILE A 396 -74.34 -17.98 23.99
N LEU A 397 -74.55 -17.00 23.10
CA LEU A 397 -75.80 -16.81 22.38
C LEU A 397 -75.58 -17.16 20.91
N ALA A 398 -76.31 -18.15 20.40
CA ALA A 398 -76.44 -18.38 18.97
C ALA A 398 -77.67 -17.64 18.45
N LEU A 399 -77.49 -16.80 17.45
CA LEU A 399 -78.51 -15.93 16.87
C LEU A 399 -78.63 -16.22 15.38
N ASP A 400 -79.86 -16.35 14.91
CA ASP A 400 -80.16 -16.50 13.48
C ASP A 400 -81.32 -15.60 13.06
N ILE A 401 -81.20 -15.05 11.84
CA ILE A 401 -82.23 -14.18 11.26
C ILE A 401 -83.40 -15.02 10.77
N ASP A 402 -84.58 -14.82 11.37
CA ASP A 402 -85.76 -15.58 11.02
C ASP A 402 -86.17 -15.34 9.56
N ARG A 403 -86.36 -16.42 8.80
CA ARG A 403 -86.79 -16.38 7.40
C ARG A 403 -85.86 -15.57 6.48
N PHE A 404 -84.56 -15.54 6.77
CA PHE A 404 -83.59 -14.80 5.95
C PHE A 404 -83.61 -15.19 4.46
N LYS A 405 -83.79 -16.49 4.16
CA LYS A 405 -83.98 -16.94 2.77
C LYS A 405 -85.13 -16.21 2.05
N SER A 406 -86.24 -15.93 2.75
CA SER A 406 -87.36 -15.19 2.18
C SER A 406 -87.00 -13.72 1.90
N ILE A 407 -86.10 -13.12 2.69
CA ILE A 407 -85.58 -11.77 2.43
C ILE A 407 -84.76 -11.77 1.14
N ASN A 408 -83.85 -12.73 0.98
CA ASN A 408 -83.06 -12.90 -0.24
C ASN A 408 -83.92 -13.17 -1.47
N ASP A 409 -84.89 -14.09 -1.35
CA ASP A 409 -85.75 -14.49 -2.46
C ASP A 409 -86.67 -13.34 -2.91
N ALA A 410 -87.10 -12.47 -2.00
CA ALA A 410 -88.01 -11.36 -2.29
C ALA A 410 -87.31 -10.06 -2.72
N HIS A 411 -86.12 -9.77 -2.17
CA HIS A 411 -85.46 -8.47 -2.33
C HIS A 411 -84.03 -8.55 -2.92
N GLY A 412 -83.54 -9.76 -3.21
CA GLY A 412 -82.20 -9.99 -3.74
C GLY A 412 -81.12 -10.04 -2.65
N HIS A 413 -79.96 -10.59 -3.02
CA HIS A 413 -78.85 -10.81 -2.09
C HIS A 413 -78.26 -9.52 -1.53
N ASP A 414 -78.26 -8.41 -2.28
CA ASP A 414 -77.74 -7.12 -1.80
C ASP A 414 -78.54 -6.60 -0.60
N VAL A 415 -79.87 -6.78 -0.60
CA VAL A 415 -80.75 -6.40 0.53
C VAL A 415 -80.58 -7.37 1.70
N GLY A 416 -80.34 -8.65 1.43
CA GLY A 416 -79.98 -9.63 2.47
C GLY A 416 -78.65 -9.31 3.16
N ASP A 417 -77.62 -8.93 2.39
CA ASP A 417 -76.34 -8.49 2.93
C ASP A 417 -76.50 -7.22 3.76
N ALA A 418 -77.31 -6.26 3.31
CA ALA A 418 -77.63 -5.07 4.09
C ALA A 418 -78.40 -5.41 5.39
N ALA A 419 -79.28 -6.42 5.37
CA ALA A 419 -79.95 -6.91 6.57
C ALA A 419 -78.95 -7.56 7.55
N ILE A 420 -77.99 -8.34 7.07
CA ILE A 420 -76.88 -8.90 7.87
C ILE A 420 -76.05 -7.79 8.54
N VAL A 421 -75.68 -6.76 7.77
CA VAL A 421 -74.95 -5.59 8.31
C VAL A 421 -75.79 -4.87 9.36
N HIS A 422 -77.09 -4.69 9.11
CA HIS A 422 -78.01 -4.07 10.05
C HIS A 422 -78.06 -4.84 11.38
N ILE A 423 -78.20 -6.17 11.34
CA ILE A 423 -78.18 -7.02 12.54
C ILE A 423 -76.84 -6.92 13.28
N ALA A 424 -75.72 -6.94 12.57
CA ALA A 424 -74.41 -6.78 13.17
C ALA A 424 -74.26 -5.42 13.90
N ASP A 425 -74.82 -4.35 13.34
CA ASP A 425 -74.82 -3.03 13.98
C ASP A 425 -75.75 -2.96 15.20
N GLN A 426 -76.91 -3.62 15.17
CA GLN A 426 -77.75 -3.77 16.36
C GLN A 426 -77.00 -4.54 17.46
N MET A 427 -76.32 -5.64 17.11
CA MET A 427 -75.49 -6.39 18.07
C MET A 427 -74.42 -5.50 18.70
N ARG A 428 -73.68 -4.72 17.92
CA ARG A 428 -72.67 -3.78 18.46
C ARG A 428 -73.24 -2.77 19.43
N ARG A 429 -74.39 -2.16 19.10
CA ARG A 429 -74.99 -1.09 19.91
C ARG A 429 -75.56 -1.60 21.24
N TYR A 430 -76.00 -2.85 21.29
CA TYR A 430 -76.70 -3.42 22.44
C TYR A 430 -75.87 -4.45 23.24
N SER A 431 -74.60 -4.59 22.88
CA SER A 431 -73.59 -5.36 23.59
C SER A 431 -72.60 -4.45 24.34
N ARG A 432 -71.93 -5.01 25.34
CA ARG A 432 -70.88 -4.34 26.13
C ARG A 432 -69.54 -4.43 25.41
N ASP A 433 -68.60 -3.56 25.78
CA ASP A 433 -67.22 -3.59 25.24
C ASP A 433 -66.49 -4.92 25.50
N SER A 434 -66.90 -5.65 26.54
CA SER A 434 -66.36 -6.98 26.88
C SER A 434 -66.96 -8.13 26.06
N ASP A 435 -68.08 -7.89 25.36
CA ASP A 435 -68.81 -8.93 24.65
C ASP A 435 -68.14 -9.21 23.30
N ILE A 436 -68.04 -10.50 22.95
CA ILE A 436 -67.35 -10.95 21.76
C ILE A 436 -68.37 -11.31 20.70
N LEU A 437 -68.43 -10.49 19.65
CA LEU A 437 -69.41 -10.60 18.58
C LEU A 437 -68.79 -11.28 17.36
N CYS A 438 -69.47 -12.31 16.84
CA CYS A 438 -69.00 -13.10 15.71
C CYS A 438 -70.11 -13.36 14.71
N ARG A 439 -69.76 -13.40 13.42
CA ARG A 439 -70.55 -14.02 12.37
C ARG A 439 -69.94 -15.39 12.04
N ALA A 440 -70.69 -16.46 12.32
CA ALA A 440 -70.24 -17.84 12.11
C ALA A 440 -70.40 -18.30 10.65
N GLY A 441 -71.42 -17.79 9.97
CA GLY A 441 -71.85 -18.21 8.63
C GLY A 441 -72.79 -17.20 7.98
N GLY A 442 -73.59 -17.65 7.00
CA GLY A 442 -74.46 -16.80 6.19
C GLY A 442 -75.30 -15.80 7.00
N GLU A 443 -76.32 -16.28 7.70
CA GLU A 443 -77.21 -15.48 8.58
C GLU A 443 -77.01 -15.77 10.07
N GLU A 444 -75.94 -16.50 10.41
CA GLU A 444 -75.67 -17.03 11.75
C GLU A 444 -74.65 -16.18 12.50
N PHE A 445 -75.05 -15.73 13.69
CA PHE A 445 -74.24 -14.92 14.58
C PHE A 445 -74.06 -15.61 15.94
N LEU A 446 -72.93 -15.30 16.57
CA LEU A 446 -72.57 -15.80 17.89
C LEU A 446 -72.15 -14.63 18.77
N LEU A 447 -72.60 -14.63 20.01
CA LEU A 447 -72.12 -13.70 21.04
C LEU A 447 -71.54 -14.51 22.19
N LEU A 448 -70.31 -14.20 22.58
CA LEU A 448 -69.76 -14.66 23.86
C LEU A 448 -69.85 -13.53 24.86
N LEU A 449 -70.42 -13.82 26.02
CA LEU A 449 -70.63 -12.86 27.09
C LEU A 449 -69.78 -13.30 28.30
N PRO A 450 -68.56 -12.75 28.47
CA PRO A 450 -67.69 -13.13 29.58
C PRO A 450 -68.25 -12.73 30.94
N GLY A 451 -68.05 -13.59 31.94
CA GLY A 451 -68.39 -13.34 33.33
C GLY A 451 -69.88 -13.43 33.67
N ILE A 452 -70.73 -13.94 32.77
CA ILE A 452 -72.17 -14.06 33.01
C ILE A 452 -72.70 -15.49 32.80
N ASN A 453 -73.71 -15.85 33.58
CA ASN A 453 -74.41 -17.15 33.52
C ASN A 453 -75.63 -17.09 32.59
N ALA A 454 -76.32 -18.23 32.41
CA ALA A 454 -77.40 -18.39 31.44
C ALA A 454 -78.59 -17.41 31.58
N GLU A 455 -79.03 -17.07 32.80
CA GLU A 455 -80.20 -16.20 33.00
C GLU A 455 -79.92 -14.71 32.67
N PRO A 456 -78.83 -14.09 33.16
CA PRO A 456 -78.40 -12.78 32.66
C PRO A 456 -78.15 -12.74 31.15
N ALA A 457 -77.62 -13.83 30.59
CA ALA A 457 -77.40 -13.97 29.15
C ALA A 457 -78.74 -14.02 28.38
N ARG A 458 -79.75 -14.72 28.90
CA ARG A 458 -81.12 -14.74 28.36
C ARG A 458 -81.72 -13.34 28.33
N GLN A 459 -81.56 -12.57 29.41
CA GLN A 459 -82.06 -11.19 29.47
C GLN A 459 -81.35 -10.28 28.46
N ALA A 460 -80.04 -10.44 28.28
CA ALA A 460 -79.29 -9.72 27.24
C ALA A 460 -79.77 -10.09 25.83
N GLY A 461 -79.98 -11.38 25.57
CA GLY A 461 -80.53 -11.87 24.30
C GLY A 461 -81.95 -11.35 24.04
N GLU A 462 -82.80 -11.30 25.06
CA GLU A 462 -84.19 -10.83 24.92
C GLU A 462 -84.23 -9.32 24.65
N ARG A 463 -83.36 -8.56 25.31
CA ARG A 463 -83.18 -7.13 25.01
C ARG A 463 -82.75 -6.94 23.56
N LEU A 464 -81.74 -7.66 23.09
CA LEU A 464 -81.28 -7.56 21.71
C LEU A 464 -82.40 -7.93 20.71
N ARG A 465 -83.12 -9.03 20.97
CA ARG A 465 -84.25 -9.49 20.15
C ARG A 465 -85.36 -8.44 20.04
N GLN A 466 -85.77 -7.85 21.16
CA GLN A 466 -86.81 -6.82 21.21
C GLN A 466 -86.39 -5.57 20.44
N HIS A 467 -85.12 -5.16 20.55
CA HIS A 467 -84.60 -4.02 19.81
C HIS A 467 -84.58 -4.27 18.31
N ILE A 468 -84.15 -5.46 17.87
CA ILE A 468 -84.16 -5.85 16.45
C ILE A 468 -85.59 -5.87 15.91
N ALA A 469 -86.53 -6.53 16.60
CA ALA A 469 -87.92 -6.58 16.18
C ALA A 469 -88.63 -5.20 16.21
N GLY A 470 -88.15 -4.28 17.05
CA GLY A 470 -88.69 -2.92 17.15
C GLY A 470 -88.10 -1.92 16.17
N HIS A 471 -87.07 -2.28 15.41
CA HIS A 471 -86.43 -1.41 14.41
C HIS A 471 -86.75 -1.89 12.99
N PRO A 472 -87.67 -1.22 12.25
CA PRO A 472 -87.94 -1.54 10.86
C PRO A 472 -86.70 -1.37 9.98
N PHE A 473 -86.49 -2.31 9.06
CA PHE A 473 -85.44 -2.30 8.04
C PHE A 473 -86.10 -2.22 6.65
N GLU A 474 -86.18 -1.03 6.08
CA GLU A 474 -86.76 -0.81 4.75
C GLU A 474 -85.86 -1.39 3.64
N PRO A 475 -86.42 -2.05 2.61
CA PRO A 475 -87.85 -2.25 2.28
C PRO A 475 -88.47 -3.53 2.87
N VAL A 476 -87.76 -4.26 3.72
CA VAL A 476 -88.17 -5.57 4.26
C VAL A 476 -89.21 -5.43 5.38
N GLY A 477 -89.21 -4.30 6.08
CA GLY A 477 -90.05 -4.06 7.26
C GLY A 477 -89.42 -4.66 8.52
N THR A 478 -90.20 -5.35 9.35
CA THR A 478 -89.70 -5.89 10.62
C THR A 478 -88.92 -7.19 10.41
N ILE A 479 -87.64 -7.19 10.77
CA ILE A 479 -86.80 -8.39 10.85
C ILE A 479 -86.89 -8.95 12.27
N THR A 480 -87.10 -10.26 12.41
CA THR A 480 -87.04 -10.94 13.70
C THR A 480 -85.86 -11.89 13.77
N VAL A 481 -85.38 -12.15 14.98
CA VAL A 481 -84.28 -13.08 15.24
C VAL A 481 -84.68 -14.09 16.29
N SER A 482 -84.20 -15.31 16.14
CA SER A 482 -84.27 -16.35 17.16
C SER A 482 -82.91 -16.50 17.83
N LEU A 483 -82.90 -16.74 19.15
CA LEU A 483 -81.66 -16.91 19.91
C LEU A 483 -81.70 -18.16 20.78
N GLY A 484 -80.58 -18.88 20.81
CA GLY A 484 -80.29 -19.97 21.74
C GLY A 484 -79.20 -19.59 22.73
N VAL A 485 -79.41 -19.86 24.02
CA VAL A 485 -78.47 -19.52 25.09
C VAL A 485 -77.90 -20.78 25.73
N ALA A 486 -76.59 -20.84 25.88
CA ALA A 486 -75.88 -21.79 26.74
C ALA A 486 -74.85 -21.05 27.61
N HIS A 487 -74.35 -21.70 28.66
CA HIS A 487 -73.28 -21.18 29.52
C HIS A 487 -72.18 -22.22 29.74
N PHE A 488 -70.98 -21.72 30.04
CA PHE A 488 -69.77 -22.48 30.35
C PHE A 488 -69.07 -21.89 31.58
N PRO A 489 -68.55 -22.71 32.51
CA PRO A 489 -68.61 -24.18 32.51
C PRO A 489 -70.00 -24.69 32.92
N SER A 490 -70.48 -25.74 32.23
CA SER A 490 -71.60 -26.56 32.68
C SER A 490 -71.07 -27.98 32.98
N PHE A 491 -71.69 -28.70 33.93
CA PHE A 491 -71.22 -30.02 34.36
C PHE A 491 -70.84 -30.93 33.18
N HIS A 492 -69.58 -31.38 33.13
CA HIS A 492 -69.03 -32.35 32.16
C HIS A 492 -68.86 -31.90 30.69
N VAL A 493 -68.85 -30.61 30.38
CA VAL A 493 -68.90 -30.11 28.99
C VAL A 493 -67.71 -29.21 28.66
N ASP A 494 -67.12 -29.34 27.47
CA ASP A 494 -66.11 -28.42 26.93
C ASP A 494 -66.74 -27.20 26.21
N ALA A 495 -65.97 -26.15 25.91
CA ALA A 495 -66.53 -24.94 25.26
C ALA A 495 -67.11 -25.21 23.87
N GLU A 496 -66.58 -26.18 23.12
CA GLU A 496 -67.11 -26.55 21.80
C GLU A 496 -68.50 -27.17 21.95
N GLN A 497 -68.69 -28.01 22.95
CA GLN A 497 -69.95 -28.63 23.25
C GLN A 497 -70.94 -27.60 23.80
N ALA A 498 -70.51 -26.62 24.60
CA ALA A 498 -71.36 -25.48 24.98
C ALA A 498 -71.87 -24.68 23.76
N LEU A 499 -71.03 -24.52 22.72
CA LEU A 499 -71.45 -23.92 21.44
C LEU A 499 -72.56 -24.74 20.78
N ARG A 500 -72.40 -26.07 20.74
CA ARG A 500 -73.43 -26.99 20.22
C ARG A 500 -74.72 -26.94 21.02
N LEU A 501 -74.65 -26.72 22.34
CA LEU A 501 -75.85 -26.56 23.19
C LEU A 501 -76.58 -25.25 22.88
N ALA A 502 -75.86 -24.15 22.67
CA ALA A 502 -76.47 -22.88 22.22
C ALA A 502 -77.16 -23.05 20.87
N ASP A 503 -76.53 -23.77 19.93
CA ASP A 503 -77.08 -24.05 18.61
C ASP A 503 -78.34 -24.93 18.67
N LYS A 504 -78.36 -25.94 19.55
CA LYS A 504 -79.57 -26.73 19.85
C LYS A 504 -80.68 -25.87 20.44
N ALA A 505 -80.37 -24.97 21.37
CA ALA A 505 -81.35 -24.06 21.94
C ALA A 505 -81.91 -23.10 20.88
N LEU A 506 -81.09 -22.66 19.93
CA LEU A 506 -81.51 -21.84 18.80
C LEU A 506 -82.47 -22.62 17.89
N TYR A 507 -82.17 -23.89 17.63
CA TYR A 507 -83.08 -24.77 16.90
C TYR A 507 -84.44 -24.91 17.61
N MET A 508 -84.44 -25.10 18.93
CA MET A 508 -85.67 -25.10 19.74
C MET A 508 -86.44 -23.78 19.64
N ALA A 509 -85.75 -22.64 19.63
CA ALA A 509 -86.38 -21.33 19.44
C ALA A 509 -87.09 -21.23 18.08
N LYS A 510 -86.48 -21.78 17.01
CA LYS A 510 -87.08 -21.81 15.67
C LYS A 510 -88.31 -22.73 15.59
N GLU A 511 -88.28 -23.90 16.22
CA GLU A 511 -89.43 -24.84 16.24
C GLU A 511 -90.59 -24.34 17.09
N GLN A 512 -90.31 -23.66 18.20
CA GLN A 512 -91.35 -23.18 19.11
C GLN A 512 -92.12 -21.95 18.59
N GLY A 513 -91.80 -21.46 17.39
CA GLY A 513 -92.52 -20.36 16.73
C GLY A 513 -91.67 -19.14 16.40
N ARG A 514 -90.33 -19.23 16.49
CA ARG A 514 -89.37 -18.16 16.15
C ARG A 514 -89.53 -16.91 17.02
N ASN A 515 -88.75 -15.86 16.72
CA ASN A 515 -88.74 -14.57 17.40
C ASN A 515 -88.71 -14.67 18.93
N ARG A 516 -87.79 -15.49 19.47
CA ARG A 516 -87.67 -15.75 20.91
C ARG A 516 -86.27 -16.15 21.32
N VAL A 517 -86.02 -16.10 22.63
CA VAL A 517 -84.81 -16.61 23.27
C VAL A 517 -85.12 -17.89 24.02
N VAL A 518 -84.39 -18.97 23.74
CA VAL A 518 -84.49 -20.23 24.47
C VAL A 518 -83.15 -20.52 25.16
N VAL A 519 -83.21 -20.88 26.44
CA VAL A 519 -82.04 -21.37 27.19
C VAL A 519 -82.01 -22.89 27.09
N TYR A 520 -80.83 -23.47 26.83
CA TYR A 520 -80.69 -24.92 26.81
C TYR A 520 -81.06 -25.52 28.18
N PRO A 521 -81.92 -26.55 28.23
CA PRO A 521 -82.27 -27.20 29.49
C PRO A 521 -81.11 -28.09 29.95
N TYR A 522 -80.45 -27.70 31.04
CA TYR A 522 -79.49 -28.55 31.72
C TYR A 522 -80.27 -29.54 32.60
N ALA A 523 -79.92 -30.82 32.55
CA ALA A 523 -80.43 -31.78 33.53
C ALA A 523 -79.68 -31.51 34.84
N ASP A 524 -80.43 -31.32 35.93
CA ASP A 524 -79.89 -31.13 37.29
C ASP A 524 -79.08 -32.34 37.78
#